data_AF-A0A924LJM3-F1
#
_entry.id   AF-A0A924LJM3-F1
#
_cell.length_a   1.000
_cell.length_b   1.000
_cell.length_c   1.000
_cell.angle_alpha   90.00
_cell.angle_beta   90.00
_cell.angle_gamma   90.00
#
_symmetry.space_group_name_H-M   'P 1'
#
loop_
_entity.id
_entity.type
_entity.pdbx_description
1 polymer ?
#
loop_
_entity_poly.entity_id
_entity_poly.type
_entity_poly.pdbx_seq_one_letter_code
_entity_poly.pdbx_strand_id
1 'polypeptide(L)'
;MAASPTTVTTDQLVGVLRDTTVSLVRRDGPDLSARQLGVFLTCYLDDTGQTVRGLAANLHVSKPAITRALDRLGELDLARRKTDPADRRSVLVQRTPKGTNFLKDLRGMMAEAANDAGKAETAPAPVIRPAAKAAKPAKAAKAAPVKVAAKPVKAAAKPAKAKAKAAPAKKKAKG
;
A
#
# COMPACT_ATOMS: atom_id res chain seq x y z
N MET A 1 6.74 9.06 -42.33
CA MET A 1 7.45 9.61 -41.16
C MET A 1 7.06 8.76 -39.97
N ALA A 2 7.95 7.87 -39.51
CA ALA A 2 7.72 7.06 -38.33
C ALA A 2 8.17 7.88 -37.11
N ALA A 3 7.26 8.18 -36.19
CA ALA A 3 7.61 8.79 -34.92
C ALA A 3 8.54 7.82 -34.17
N SER A 4 9.77 8.25 -33.90
CA SER A 4 10.73 7.48 -33.11
C SER A 4 10.12 7.14 -31.75
N PRO A 5 10.33 5.92 -31.22
CA PRO A 5 9.88 5.60 -29.87
C PRO A 5 10.61 6.53 -28.90
N THR A 6 9.85 7.34 -28.16
CA THR A 6 10.39 8.15 -27.07
C THR A 6 10.87 7.19 -25.98
N THR A 7 12.16 6.85 -25.99
CA THR A 7 12.75 6.00 -24.95
C THR A 7 12.88 6.83 -23.69
N VAL A 8 11.89 6.73 -22.81
CA VAL A 8 11.93 7.38 -21.49
C VAL A 8 13.05 6.74 -20.68
N THR A 9 14.01 7.55 -20.21
CA THR A 9 15.14 7.08 -19.42
C THR A 9 14.73 6.85 -17.96
N THR A 10 15.46 5.98 -17.24
CA THR A 10 15.21 5.75 -15.81
C THR A 10 15.31 7.03 -14.98
N ASP A 11 16.26 7.90 -15.31
CA ASP A 11 16.43 9.18 -14.62
C ASP A 11 15.25 10.14 -14.87
N GLN A 12 14.70 10.13 -16.09
CA GLN A 12 13.46 10.85 -16.40
C GLN A 12 12.29 10.33 -15.57
N LEU A 13 12.13 9.00 -15.44
CA LEU A 13 11.07 8.41 -14.61
C LEU A 13 11.18 8.80 -13.12
N VAL A 14 12.40 8.81 -12.58
CA VAL A 14 12.65 9.23 -11.20
C VAL A 14 12.37 10.73 -11.02
N GLY A 15 12.73 11.56 -12.00
CA GLY A 15 12.39 12.98 -12.04
C GLY A 15 10.88 13.21 -12.01
N VAL A 16 10.13 12.52 -12.86
CA VAL A 16 8.66 12.59 -12.90
C VAL A 16 8.04 12.16 -11.57
N LEU A 17 8.52 11.07 -10.97
CA LEU A 17 8.03 10.61 -9.66
C LEU A 17 8.27 11.66 -8.57
N ARG A 18 9.46 12.26 -8.53
CA ARG A 18 9.80 13.33 -7.58
C ARG A 18 8.85 14.51 -7.75
N ASP A 19 8.70 15.02 -8.96
CA ASP A 19 7.92 16.23 -9.23
C ASP A 19 6.43 16.00 -8.96
N THR A 20 5.90 14.84 -9.34
CA THR A 20 4.55 14.41 -8.97
C THR A 20 4.36 14.38 -7.45
N THR A 21 5.33 13.83 -6.71
CA THR A 21 5.26 13.74 -5.24
C THR A 21 5.33 15.13 -4.59
N VAL A 22 6.17 16.03 -5.11
CA VAL A 22 6.25 17.42 -4.63
C VAL A 22 4.96 18.16 -4.92
N SER A 23 4.35 17.99 -6.09
CA SER A 23 3.05 18.58 -6.44
C SER A 23 1.93 18.08 -5.53
N LEU A 24 1.92 16.78 -5.18
CA LEU A 24 1.00 16.22 -4.18
C LEU A 24 1.13 16.92 -2.82
N VAL A 25 2.36 17.13 -2.33
CA VAL A 25 2.63 17.74 -1.02
C VAL A 25 2.30 19.24 -0.99
N ARG A 26 2.48 19.94 -2.11
CA ARG A 26 2.20 21.39 -2.20
C ARG A 26 0.72 21.72 -2.31
N ARG A 27 -0.12 20.74 -2.64
CA ARG A 27 -1.54 20.94 -2.86
C ARG A 27 -2.29 20.84 -1.54
N ASP A 28 -3.37 21.61 -1.38
CA ASP A 28 -4.31 21.49 -0.26
C ASP A 28 -5.16 20.20 -0.40
N GLY A 29 -4.50 19.05 -0.32
CA GLY A 29 -5.07 17.73 -0.51
C GLY A 29 -4.76 16.79 0.66
N PRO A 30 -5.33 15.57 0.64
CA PRO A 30 -5.03 14.58 1.65
C PRO A 30 -3.57 14.12 1.59
N ASP A 31 -2.83 14.35 2.66
CA ASP A 31 -1.47 13.84 2.83
C ASP A 31 -1.48 12.32 3.05
N LEU A 32 -1.22 11.59 1.96
CA LEU A 32 -1.05 10.15 1.99
C LEU A 32 0.41 9.80 2.21
N SER A 33 0.68 9.05 3.28
CA SER A 33 1.96 8.34 3.43
C SER A 33 2.21 7.42 2.24
N ALA A 34 3.49 7.14 1.94
CA ALA A 34 3.86 6.22 0.86
C ALA A 34 3.14 4.86 0.94
N ARG A 35 2.87 4.37 2.16
CA ARG A 35 2.09 3.14 2.37
C ARG A 35 0.64 3.31 1.95
N GLN A 36 -0.03 4.38 2.37
CA GLN A 36 -1.42 4.64 1.99
C GLN A 36 -1.55 4.85 0.49
N LEU A 37 -0.62 5.58 -0.12
CA LEU A 37 -0.56 5.79 -1.56
C LEU A 37 -0.35 4.46 -2.31
N GLY A 38 0.56 3.60 -1.85
CA GLY A 38 0.77 2.27 -2.43
C GLY A 38 -0.47 1.38 -2.35
N VAL A 39 -1.17 1.36 -1.21
CA VAL A 39 -2.45 0.63 -1.05
C VAL A 39 -3.52 1.19 -1.98
N PHE A 40 -3.65 2.52 -2.03
CA PHE A 40 -4.59 3.21 -2.92
C PHE A 40 -4.33 2.85 -4.39
N LEU A 41 -3.10 3.02 -4.87
CA LEU A 41 -2.73 2.72 -6.26
C LEU A 41 -3.00 1.27 -6.61
N THR A 42 -2.68 0.33 -5.71
CA THR A 42 -2.96 -1.09 -5.94
C THR A 42 -4.46 -1.36 -6.09
N CYS A 43 -5.30 -0.75 -5.26
CA CYS A 43 -6.75 -0.92 -5.34
C CYS A 43 -7.38 -0.32 -6.59
N TYR A 44 -6.76 0.72 -7.16
CA TYR A 44 -7.31 1.48 -8.27
C TYR A 44 -6.72 1.12 -9.64
N LEU A 45 -5.54 0.51 -9.69
CA LEU A 45 -4.89 0.08 -10.93
C LEU A 45 -5.14 -1.39 -11.25
N ASP A 46 -5.41 -2.22 -10.25
CA ASP A 46 -5.76 -3.62 -10.45
C ASP A 46 -7.27 -3.79 -10.50
N ASP A 47 -7.80 -4.26 -11.63
CA ASP A 47 -9.23 -4.45 -11.88
C ASP A 47 -9.84 -5.61 -11.10
N THR A 48 -9.00 -6.45 -10.48
CA THR A 48 -9.48 -7.46 -9.54
C THR A 48 -9.86 -6.80 -8.20
N GLY A 49 -11.07 -7.10 -7.72
CA GLY A 49 -11.54 -6.62 -6.43
C GLY A 49 -10.57 -7.04 -5.31
N GLN A 50 -9.95 -6.06 -4.66
CA GLN A 50 -8.92 -6.32 -3.66
C GLN A 50 -9.53 -6.68 -2.31
N THR A 51 -9.00 -7.71 -1.66
CA THR A 51 -9.28 -8.02 -0.25
C THR A 51 -8.15 -7.54 0.63
N VAL A 52 -8.42 -7.32 1.93
CA VAL A 52 -7.36 -7.00 2.92
C VAL A 52 -6.27 -8.07 2.93
N ARG A 53 -6.64 -9.35 2.76
CA ARG A 53 -5.68 -10.46 2.69
C ARG A 53 -4.83 -10.41 1.43
N GLY A 54 -5.45 -10.13 0.28
CA GLY A 54 -4.76 -9.97 -1.01
C GLY A 54 -3.78 -8.82 -0.98
N LEU A 55 -4.20 -7.65 -0.50
CA LEU A 55 -3.33 -6.48 -0.36
C LEU A 55 -2.11 -6.73 0.54
N ALA A 56 -2.31 -7.43 1.67
CA ALA A 56 -1.20 -7.77 2.56
C ALA A 56 -0.17 -8.69 1.88
N ALA A 57 -0.64 -9.63 1.07
CA ALA A 57 0.23 -10.52 0.30
C ALA A 57 0.94 -9.76 -0.84
N ASN A 58 0.21 -8.97 -1.62
CA ASN A 58 0.74 -8.25 -2.79
C ASN A 58 1.78 -7.19 -2.41
N LEU A 59 1.54 -6.45 -1.32
CA LEU A 59 2.46 -5.40 -0.86
C LEU A 59 3.53 -5.91 0.12
N HIS A 60 3.55 -7.23 0.43
CA HIS A 60 4.45 -7.83 1.41
C HIS A 60 4.48 -7.11 2.78
N VAL A 61 3.30 -6.70 3.27
CA VAL A 61 3.14 -6.01 4.55
C VAL A 61 2.16 -6.73 5.46
N SER A 62 2.22 -6.42 6.76
CA SER A 62 1.33 -7.06 7.73
C SER A 62 -0.14 -6.64 7.51
N LYS A 63 -1.07 -7.56 7.77
CA LYS A 63 -2.52 -7.29 7.74
C LYS A 63 -2.93 -6.06 8.57
N PRO A 64 -2.47 -5.85 9.83
CA PRO A 64 -2.83 -4.64 10.58
C PRO A 64 -2.34 -3.37 9.89
N ALA A 65 -1.20 -3.38 9.20
CA ALA A 65 -0.74 -2.22 8.44
C ALA A 65 -1.68 -1.87 7.29
N ILE A 66 -2.20 -2.87 6.56
CA ILE A 66 -3.21 -2.67 5.51
C ILE A 66 -4.51 -2.16 6.10
N THR A 67 -4.99 -2.75 7.20
CA THR A 67 -6.22 -2.31 7.87
C THR A 67 -6.13 -0.84 8.27
N ARG A 68 -4.99 -0.40 8.85
CA ARG A 68 -4.77 1.00 9.22
C ARG A 68 -4.68 1.93 8.00
N ALA A 69 -4.06 1.48 6.91
CA ALA A 69 -4.05 2.26 5.67
C ALA A 69 -5.47 2.44 5.12
N LEU A 70 -6.28 1.37 5.09
CA LEU A 70 -7.66 1.41 4.63
C LEU A 70 -8.60 2.17 5.58
N ASP A 71 -8.35 2.16 6.89
CA ASP A 71 -9.05 3.02 7.86
C ASP A 71 -8.91 4.49 7.44
N ARG A 72 -7.66 4.93 7.22
CA ARG A 72 -7.34 6.30 6.81
C ARG A 72 -7.85 6.66 5.42
N LEU A 73 -7.76 5.75 4.46
CA LEU A 73 -8.35 5.97 3.13
C LEU A 73 -9.89 6.05 3.19
N GLY A 74 -10.52 5.36 4.15
CA GLY A 74 -11.95 5.47 4.43
C GLY A 74 -12.35 6.82 5.02
N GLU A 75 -11.58 7.33 5.99
CA GLU A 75 -11.78 8.67 6.56
C GLU A 75 -11.71 9.78 5.51
N LEU A 76 -10.89 9.58 4.47
CA LEU A 76 -10.72 10.52 3.36
C LEU A 76 -11.74 10.31 2.23
N ASP A 77 -12.65 9.33 2.36
CA ASP A 77 -13.59 8.88 1.32
C ASP A 77 -12.89 8.41 0.02
N LEU A 78 -11.62 8.01 0.09
CA LEU A 78 -10.85 7.53 -1.07
C LEU A 78 -11.05 6.04 -1.34
N ALA A 79 -11.44 5.25 -0.34
CA ALA A 79 -11.79 3.83 -0.50
C ALA A 79 -12.80 3.42 0.58
N ARG A 80 -13.67 2.46 0.29
CA ARG A 80 -14.60 1.90 1.28
C ARG A 80 -14.34 0.43 1.51
N ARG A 81 -14.51 0.00 2.76
CA ARG A 81 -14.45 -1.42 3.12
C ARG A 81 -15.86 -1.96 3.25
N LYS A 82 -16.12 -3.10 2.62
CA LYS A 82 -17.37 -3.83 2.75
C LYS A 82 -17.06 -5.28 3.08
N THR A 83 -17.75 -5.84 4.07
CA THR A 83 -17.67 -7.28 4.33
C THR A 83 -18.23 -8.01 3.12
N ASP A 84 -17.51 -9.03 2.67
CA ASP A 84 -17.93 -9.84 1.54
C ASP A 84 -19.21 -10.62 1.91
N PRO A 85 -20.31 -10.50 1.12
CA PRO A 85 -21.53 -11.26 1.37
C PRO A 85 -21.35 -12.78 1.19
N ALA A 86 -20.40 -13.22 0.37
CA ALA A 86 -20.10 -14.64 0.14
C ALA A 86 -19.18 -15.22 1.22
N ASP A 87 -18.29 -14.40 1.80
CA ASP A 87 -17.37 -14.80 2.87
C ASP A 87 -17.26 -13.70 3.95
N ARG A 88 -17.96 -13.89 5.07
CA ARG A 88 -17.93 -12.95 6.21
C ARG A 88 -16.55 -12.76 6.84
N ARG A 89 -15.57 -13.61 6.50
CA ARG A 89 -14.17 -13.49 6.97
C ARG A 89 -13.33 -12.59 6.06
N SER A 90 -13.84 -12.25 4.89
CA SER A 90 -13.16 -11.42 3.90
C SER A 90 -13.77 -10.02 3.85
N VAL A 91 -12.89 -9.03 3.74
CA VAL A 91 -13.27 -7.62 3.58
C VAL A 91 -12.78 -7.17 2.22
N LEU A 92 -13.73 -6.80 1.37
CA LEU A 92 -13.52 -6.26 0.04
C LEU A 92 -13.32 -4.75 0.13
N VAL A 93 -12.41 -4.26 -0.69
CA VAL A 93 -12.18 -2.82 -0.88
C VAL A 93 -12.95 -2.38 -2.12
N GLN A 94 -13.78 -1.36 -1.94
CA GLN A 94 -14.55 -0.72 -3.00
C GLN A 94 -13.94 0.64 -3.32
N ARG A 95 -13.79 0.90 -4.62
CA ARG A 95 -13.41 2.21 -5.16
C ARG A 95 -14.56 3.19 -4.93
N THR A 96 -14.23 4.46 -4.73
CA THR A 96 -15.19 5.55 -4.53
C THR A 96 -15.06 6.57 -5.67
N PRO A 97 -16.11 7.35 -5.98
CA PRO A 97 -16.02 8.42 -6.97
C PRO A 97 -14.93 9.44 -6.63
N LYS A 98 -14.79 9.79 -5.34
CA LYS A 98 -13.76 10.71 -4.86
C LYS A 98 -12.34 10.18 -5.09
N GLY A 99 -12.11 8.89 -4.84
CA GLY A 99 -10.80 8.29 -5.14
C GLY A 99 -10.55 8.16 -6.65
N THR A 100 -11.57 7.91 -7.46
CA THR A 100 -11.42 7.96 -8.92
C THR A 100 -11.00 9.35 -9.41
N ASN A 101 -11.57 10.42 -8.85
CA ASN A 101 -11.15 11.79 -9.16
C ASN A 101 -9.73 12.06 -8.68
N PHE A 102 -9.37 11.62 -7.46
CA PHE A 102 -7.99 11.73 -6.97
C PHE A 102 -6.98 11.04 -7.90
N LEU A 103 -7.31 9.86 -8.44
CA LEU A 103 -6.44 9.19 -9.41
C LEU A 103 -6.34 9.96 -10.74
N LYS A 104 -7.43 10.59 -11.21
CA LYS A 104 -7.39 11.43 -12.41
C LYS A 104 -6.47 12.64 -12.21
N ASP A 105 -6.59 13.31 -11.07
CA ASP A 105 -5.72 14.42 -10.69
C ASP A 105 -4.25 13.97 -10.63
N LEU A 106 -3.99 12.81 -10.01
CA LEU A 106 -2.65 12.22 -9.97
C LEU A 106 -2.08 11.97 -11.36
N ARG A 107 -2.89 11.44 -12.28
CA ARG A 107 -2.48 11.24 -13.68
C ARG A 107 -2.19 12.57 -14.38
N GLY A 108 -2.98 13.61 -14.12
CA GLY A 108 -2.72 14.97 -14.63
C GLY A 108 -1.37 15.51 -14.18
N MET A 109 -1.07 15.41 -12.88
CA MET A 109 0.22 15.84 -12.32
C MET A 109 1.40 15.05 -12.91
N MET A 110 1.25 13.74 -13.09
CA MET A 110 2.28 12.93 -13.73
C MET A 110 2.50 13.32 -15.19
N ALA A 111 1.44 13.68 -15.92
CA ALA A 111 1.54 14.12 -17.31
C ALA A 111 2.24 15.49 -17.41
N GLU A 112 1.91 16.43 -16.52
CA GLU A 112 2.60 17.72 -16.43
C GLU A 112 4.08 17.53 -16.12
N ALA A 113 4.40 16.74 -15.10
CA ALA A 113 5.79 16.42 -14.74
C ALA A 113 6.56 15.71 -15.88
N ALA A 114 5.91 14.82 -16.63
CA ALA A 114 6.51 14.15 -17.79
C ALA A 114 6.79 15.12 -18.94
N ASN A 115 5.90 16.08 -19.20
CA ASN A 115 6.10 17.10 -20.22
C ASN A 115 7.27 18.03 -19.89
N ASP A 116 7.48 18.34 -18.61
CA ASP A 116 8.60 19.17 -18.17
C ASP A 116 9.93 18.41 -18.17
N ALA A 117 9.91 17.11 -17.84
CA ALA A 117 11.07 16.23 -17.98
C ALA A 117 11.54 16.10 -19.44
N GLY A 118 10.61 16.09 -20.41
CA GLY A 118 10.91 16.07 -21.84
C GLY A 118 11.54 17.37 -22.38
N LYS A 119 11.44 18.48 -21.64
CA LYS A 119 12.07 19.77 -21.99
C LYS A 119 13.48 19.93 -21.40
N ALA A 120 13.84 19.13 -20.40
CA ALA A 120 15.08 19.26 -19.64
C ALA A 120 16.27 18.46 -20.21
N GLU A 121 16.09 17.76 -21.34
CA GLU A 121 17.15 17.01 -22.01
C GLU A 121 18.13 17.96 -22.76
N THR A 122 18.91 18.73 -22.00
CA THR A 122 20.15 19.37 -22.49
C THR A 122 21.18 19.69 -21.39
N ALA A 123 21.02 19.16 -20.18
CA ALA A 123 22.05 19.27 -19.15
C ALA A 123 22.21 17.93 -18.42
N PRO A 124 23.39 17.26 -18.51
CA PRO A 124 23.64 16.06 -17.74
C PRO A 124 23.63 16.40 -16.24
N ALA A 125 22.86 15.61 -15.47
CA ALA A 125 22.72 15.75 -14.04
C ALA A 125 24.08 15.71 -13.31
N PRO A 126 24.31 16.53 -12.27
CA PRO A 126 25.53 16.42 -11.49
C PRO A 126 25.48 15.13 -10.68
N VAL A 127 26.43 14.26 -10.96
CA VAL A 127 26.73 13.06 -10.17
C VAL A 127 27.06 13.51 -8.74
N ILE A 128 26.17 13.24 -7.78
CA ILE A 128 26.46 13.45 -6.36
C ILE A 128 27.54 12.45 -5.97
N ARG A 129 28.80 12.88 -5.98
CA ARG A 129 29.91 12.14 -5.39
C ARG A 129 29.73 12.15 -3.87
N PRO A 130 29.83 11.01 -3.17
CA PRO A 130 29.74 11.00 -1.72
C PRO A 130 30.97 11.69 -1.13
N ALA A 131 30.78 12.87 -0.56
CA ALA A 131 31.80 13.56 0.22
C ALA A 131 32.01 12.82 1.54
N ALA A 132 33.09 12.03 1.59
CA ALA A 132 33.66 11.58 2.84
C ALA A 132 34.41 12.73 3.51
N LYS A 133 34.02 13.07 4.75
CA LYS A 133 34.86 13.06 5.97
C LYS A 133 34.61 14.25 6.93
N ALA A 134 34.19 13.86 8.14
CA ALA A 134 34.47 14.42 9.48
C ALA A 134 33.99 15.83 9.89
N ALA A 135 32.98 15.84 10.78
CA ALA A 135 33.06 16.56 12.07
C ALA A 135 32.16 15.86 13.11
N LYS A 136 32.73 15.50 14.27
CA LYS A 136 32.08 14.98 15.49
C LYS A 136 32.08 16.12 16.56
N PRO A 137 31.41 15.98 17.73
CA PRO A 137 30.01 15.61 17.97
C PRO A 137 29.32 16.57 18.99
N ALA A 138 27.99 16.71 18.97
CA ALA A 138 27.25 17.39 20.06
C ALA A 138 26.06 16.54 20.55
N LYS A 139 26.34 15.77 21.60
CA LYS A 139 25.51 15.35 22.74
C LYS A 139 23.98 15.08 22.56
N ALA A 140 23.68 13.78 22.54
CA ALA A 140 22.66 13.04 23.30
C ALA A 140 21.19 13.51 23.35
N ALA A 141 20.35 12.85 22.55
CA ALA A 141 19.01 12.42 22.97
C ALA A 141 18.88 10.90 22.70
N LYS A 142 18.71 10.11 23.76
CA LYS A 142 18.70 8.64 23.73
C LYS A 142 17.50 8.11 22.93
N ALA A 143 17.75 7.50 21.78
CA ALA A 143 16.88 6.48 21.20
C ALA A 143 17.53 5.10 21.44
N ALA A 144 16.83 4.25 22.19
CA ALA A 144 17.27 2.89 22.50
C ALA A 144 17.19 1.98 21.26
N PRO A 145 18.09 0.98 21.12
CA PRO A 145 18.22 0.20 19.90
C PRO A 145 17.07 -0.80 19.71
N VAL A 146 16.52 -0.85 18.49
CA VAL A 146 15.61 -1.91 18.02
C VAL A 146 16.42 -3.20 17.90
N LYS A 147 16.35 -4.03 18.94
CA LYS A 147 16.92 -5.37 18.97
C LYS A 147 16.08 -6.27 18.08
N VAL A 148 16.54 -6.54 16.85
CA VAL A 148 15.98 -7.60 15.99
C VAL A 148 16.38 -8.94 16.61
N ALA A 149 15.57 -9.42 17.54
CA ALA A 149 15.64 -10.79 18.03
C ALA A 149 14.75 -11.66 17.14
N ALA A 150 15.37 -12.34 16.19
CA ALA A 150 14.76 -13.48 15.52
C ALA A 150 14.37 -14.52 16.57
N LYS A 151 13.07 -14.81 16.71
CA LYS A 151 12.62 -15.98 17.47
C LYS A 151 12.46 -17.17 16.53
N PRO A 152 13.02 -18.34 16.87
CA PRO A 152 12.87 -19.54 16.05
C PRO A 152 11.42 -20.04 16.11
N VAL A 153 10.90 -20.44 14.95
CA VAL A 153 9.59 -21.08 14.81
C VAL A 153 9.69 -22.46 15.45
N LYS A 154 9.14 -22.62 16.67
CA LYS A 154 8.98 -23.93 17.30
C LYS A 154 7.81 -24.67 16.65
N ALA A 155 8.12 -25.81 16.06
CA ALA A 155 7.18 -26.86 15.74
C ALA A 155 6.58 -27.45 17.03
N ALA A 156 5.26 -27.66 17.05
CA ALA A 156 4.62 -28.62 17.95
C ALA A 156 3.30 -29.09 17.33
N ALA A 157 3.19 -30.41 17.19
CA ALA A 157 2.06 -31.15 16.65
C ALA A 157 1.19 -31.72 17.78
N LYS A 158 -0.15 -31.81 17.51
CA LYS A 158 -1.16 -32.80 17.96
C LYS A 158 -1.45 -32.94 19.48
N PRO A 159 -2.54 -33.63 19.94
CA PRO A 159 -3.52 -34.48 19.21
C PRO A 159 -5.02 -34.23 19.53
N ALA A 160 -5.85 -35.01 18.83
CA ALA A 160 -7.28 -35.22 18.99
C ALA A 160 -7.75 -35.61 20.41
N LYS A 161 -9.00 -35.26 20.75
CA LYS A 161 -9.82 -36.01 21.72
C LYS A 161 -11.25 -36.20 21.18
N ALA A 162 -11.58 -37.46 20.97
CA ALA A 162 -12.95 -37.97 20.86
C ALA A 162 -13.65 -37.93 22.23
N LYS A 163 -14.96 -37.66 22.23
CA LYS A 163 -15.90 -38.24 23.21
C LYS A 163 -17.25 -38.46 22.52
N ALA A 164 -17.59 -39.74 22.39
CA ALA A 164 -18.93 -40.25 22.12
C ALA A 164 -19.53 -40.79 23.43
N LYS A 165 -20.85 -40.61 23.60
CA LYS A 165 -21.86 -41.41 24.35
C LYS A 165 -23.19 -40.63 24.23
N ALA A 166 -24.19 -41.03 23.42
CA ALA A 166 -25.22 -42.06 23.64
C ALA A 166 -25.99 -41.83 24.96
N ALA A 167 -27.34 -41.79 25.08
CA ALA A 167 -28.54 -42.07 24.27
C ALA A 167 -29.77 -41.52 25.07
N PRO A 168 -31.08 -41.90 24.88
CA PRO A 168 -31.81 -42.48 23.75
C PRO A 168 -33.13 -41.72 23.39
N ALA A 169 -33.81 -42.23 22.35
CA ALA A 169 -35.10 -41.82 21.80
C ALA A 169 -36.34 -42.43 22.51
N LYS A 170 -37.54 -41.88 22.19
CA LYS A 170 -38.95 -42.36 22.26
C LYS A 170 -39.85 -41.29 22.95
N LYS A 171 -41.07 -40.91 22.53
CA LYS A 171 -42.12 -41.47 21.65
C LYS A 171 -43.27 -40.45 21.44
N LYS A 172 -43.80 -40.42 20.21
CA LYS A 172 -45.15 -40.05 19.66
C LYS A 172 -46.26 -39.41 20.53
N ALA A 173 -46.97 -38.46 19.91
CA ALA A 173 -48.45 -38.35 19.63
C ALA A 173 -48.79 -36.84 19.53
N LYS A 174 -49.40 -36.22 18.51
CA LYS A 174 -50.53 -36.49 17.60
C LYS A 174 -51.82 -36.91 18.33
N GLY A 175 -52.65 -35.91 18.59
CA GLY A 175 -53.99 -35.93 19.16
C GLY A 175 -54.42 -34.48 19.32
#